data_AF-A0AAJ7X8U6-F1
#
_entry.id   AF-A0AAJ7X8U6-F1
#
_cell.length_a   1.000
_cell.length_b   1.000
_cell.length_c   1.000
_cell.angle_alpha   90.00
_cell.angle_beta   90.00
_cell.angle_gamma   90.00
#
_symmetry.space_group_name_H-M   'P 1'
#
loop_
_entity.id
_entity.type
_entity.pdbx_description
1 polymer ?
#
loop_
_entity_poly.entity_id
_entity_poly.type
_entity_poly.pdbx_seq_one_letter_code
_entity_poly.pdbx_strand_id
1 'polypeptide(L)'
;MEQLSVSSLVGQLRHFLLVLCSLGIVYLVITDVFISSMEKSSRIHRLMAEVKRQINPKPPAKRGNVCGLQSPCPPHHFSFSIDSGAGNFLGPTLCFNDEILMSTVLNNVGFGINIALVNGTSGKMITTSYFNTFNGDDAGMVNFLRSVRHGTIVMLASFHDPATRLNTTARQLLTELGSSVARLLKRRDSWAFVGAKGIRGKSPFEMHLRSIPKKNLYENWPEMLQMEGCIPERTWPGHKNVTSPPHAEPAMGAKHRRNVTANVPDGA
;
A
#
# COMPACT_ATOMS: atom_id res chain seq x y z
N MET A 1 -5.43 35.79 71.14
CA MET A 1 -4.79 36.27 69.89
C MET A 1 -4.28 35.12 69.00
N GLU A 2 -4.11 33.89 69.48
CA GLU A 2 -3.58 32.76 68.66
C GLU A 2 -4.57 32.15 67.64
N GLN A 3 -5.88 32.10 67.90
CA GLN A 3 -6.83 31.44 66.97
C GLN A 3 -7.06 32.18 65.64
N LEU A 4 -6.87 33.50 65.62
CA LEU A 4 -6.94 34.32 64.40
C LEU A 4 -5.73 34.08 63.46
N SER A 5 -4.59 33.65 64.01
CA SER A 5 -3.38 33.33 63.24
C SER A 5 -3.53 31.99 62.49
N VAL A 6 -4.08 30.97 63.16
CA VAL A 6 -4.22 29.62 62.59
C VAL A 6 -5.22 29.59 61.43
N SER A 7 -6.35 30.29 61.55
CA SER A 7 -7.36 30.36 60.47
C SER A 7 -6.85 31.10 59.23
N SER A 8 -6.08 32.18 59.41
CA SER A 8 -5.40 32.89 58.33
C SER A 8 -4.35 32.01 57.64
N LEU A 9 -3.56 31.26 58.41
CA LEU A 9 -2.53 30.35 57.89
C LEU A 9 -3.14 29.18 57.10
N VAL A 10 -4.23 28.58 57.59
CA VAL A 10 -4.97 27.52 56.89
C VAL A 10 -5.60 28.03 55.60
N GLY A 11 -6.12 29.26 55.59
CA GLY A 11 -6.63 29.92 54.38
C GLY A 11 -5.54 30.16 53.33
N GLN A 12 -4.37 30.64 53.74
CA GLN A 12 -3.21 30.82 52.87
C GLN A 12 -2.70 29.49 52.29
N LEU A 13 -2.63 28.44 53.11
CA LEU A 13 -2.23 27.10 52.66
C LEU A 13 -3.23 26.53 51.63
N ARG A 14 -4.54 26.74 51.85
CA ARG A 14 -5.58 26.30 50.91
C ARG A 14 -5.47 27.04 49.57
N HIS A 15 -5.23 28.34 49.59
CA HIS A 15 -5.00 29.11 48.36
C HIS A 15 -3.74 28.65 47.63
N PHE A 16 -2.64 28.39 48.34
CA PHE A 16 -1.40 27.89 47.75
C PHE A 16 -1.59 26.53 47.09
N LEU A 17 -2.31 25.60 47.74
CA LEU A 17 -2.67 24.29 47.17
C LEU A 17 -3.52 24.41 45.90
N LEU A 18 -4.52 25.30 45.89
CA LEU A 18 -5.36 25.52 44.70
C LEU A 18 -4.56 26.07 43.51
N VAL A 19 -3.64 27.00 43.76
CA VAL A 19 -2.74 27.54 42.73
C VAL A 19 -1.85 26.42 42.17
N LEU A 20 -1.23 25.60 43.03
CA LEU A 20 -0.41 24.47 42.59
C LEU A 20 -1.21 23.45 41.76
N CYS A 21 -2.43 23.11 42.18
CA CYS A 21 -3.30 22.22 41.39
C CYS A 21 -3.65 22.83 40.03
N SER A 22 -3.95 24.12 39.96
CA SER A 22 -4.25 24.79 38.69
C SER A 22 -3.06 24.80 37.73
N LEU A 23 -1.85 25.07 38.25
CA LEU A 23 -0.62 25.01 37.47
C LEU A 23 -0.30 23.58 37.01
N GLY A 24 -0.55 22.58 37.85
CA GLY A 24 -0.43 21.17 37.49
C GLY A 24 -1.37 20.77 36.34
N ILE A 25 -2.63 21.20 36.39
CA ILE A 25 -3.61 20.93 35.32
C ILE A 25 -3.18 21.62 34.02
N VAL A 26 -2.76 22.89 34.08
CA VAL A 26 -2.27 23.63 32.91
C VAL A 26 -1.04 22.94 32.31
N TYR A 27 -0.10 22.49 33.14
CA TYR A 27 1.06 21.74 32.68
C TYR A 27 0.66 20.43 31.98
N LEU A 28 -0.25 19.64 32.57
CA LEU A 28 -0.74 18.40 31.96
C LEU A 28 -1.40 18.66 30.59
N VAL A 29 -2.27 19.67 30.49
CA VAL A 29 -2.93 20.05 29.23
C VAL A 29 -1.90 20.49 28.19
N ILE A 30 -0.90 21.29 28.58
CA ILE A 30 0.17 21.71 27.66
C ILE A 30 0.96 20.48 27.18
N THR A 31 1.30 19.55 28.08
CA THR A 31 2.02 18.34 27.68
C THR A 31 1.21 17.46 26.72
N ASP A 32 -0.08 17.26 26.95
CA ASP A 32 -0.95 16.48 26.05
C ASP A 32 -1.09 17.14 24.67
N VAL A 33 -1.29 18.46 24.64
CA VAL A 33 -1.36 19.22 23.37
C VAL A 33 -0.03 19.14 22.63
N PHE A 34 1.10 19.29 23.32
CA PHE A 34 2.42 19.23 22.71
C PHE A 34 2.76 17.83 22.18
N ILE A 35 2.45 16.78 22.95
CA ILE A 35 2.62 15.37 22.52
C ILE A 35 1.77 15.08 21.28
N SER A 36 0.49 15.47 21.28
CA SER A 36 -0.40 15.26 20.13
C SER A 36 0.04 16.03 18.88
N SER A 37 0.65 17.20 19.06
CA SER A 37 1.22 18.01 17.97
C SER A 37 2.46 17.36 17.38
N MET A 38 3.34 16.82 18.22
CA MET A 38 4.55 16.11 17.79
C MET A 38 4.24 14.84 17.00
N GLU A 39 3.22 14.07 17.40
CA GLU A 39 2.78 12.90 16.62
C GLU A 39 2.28 13.30 15.21
N LYS A 40 1.48 14.36 15.09
CA LYS A 40 0.98 14.86 13.80
C LYS A 40 2.13 15.34 12.90
N SER A 41 3.10 16.06 13.47
CA SER A 41 4.29 16.54 12.75
C SER A 41 5.10 15.37 12.15
N SER A 42 5.30 14.30 12.92
CA SER A 42 6.02 13.11 12.43
C SER A 42 5.33 12.43 11.24
N ARG A 43 3.99 12.39 11.23
CA ARG A 43 3.20 11.81 10.12
C ARG A 43 3.31 12.68 8.87
N ILE A 44 3.20 14.00 9.01
CA ILE A 44 3.35 14.95 7.90
C ILE A 44 4.76 14.84 7.30
N HIS A 45 5.81 14.77 8.11
CA HIS A 45 7.18 14.60 7.61
C HIS A 45 7.35 13.31 6.79
N ARG A 46 6.77 12.19 7.22
CA ARG A 46 6.81 10.93 6.46
C ARG A 46 6.03 11.02 5.14
N LEU A 47 4.86 11.65 5.17
CA LEU A 47 4.01 11.85 4.00
C LEU A 47 4.70 12.76 2.98
N MET A 48 5.32 13.85 3.44
CA MET A 48 6.14 14.75 2.63
C MET A 48 7.39 14.05 2.08
N ALA A 49 8.03 13.15 2.84
CA ALA A 49 9.16 12.37 2.34
C ALA A 49 8.76 11.40 1.22
N GLU A 50 7.57 10.80 1.32
CA GLU A 50 7.03 9.90 0.28
C GLU A 50 6.61 10.67 -0.97
N VAL A 51 5.87 11.77 -0.80
CA VAL A 51 5.50 12.69 -1.88
C VAL A 51 6.75 13.25 -2.56
N LYS A 52 7.78 13.65 -1.79
CA LYS A 52 9.05 14.14 -2.33
C LYS A 52 9.82 13.05 -3.09
N ARG A 53 9.77 11.79 -2.64
CA ARG A 53 10.34 10.63 -3.37
C ARG A 53 9.67 10.42 -4.73
N GLN A 54 8.38 10.70 -4.85
CA GLN A 54 7.62 10.52 -6.09
C GLN A 54 7.78 11.74 -7.04
N ILE A 55 7.76 12.97 -6.50
CA ILE A 55 7.91 14.21 -7.30
C ILE A 55 9.36 14.41 -7.75
N ASN A 56 10.31 14.14 -6.86
CA ASN A 56 11.75 14.26 -7.11
C ASN A 56 12.43 12.97 -6.65
N PRO A 57 12.32 11.88 -7.45
CA PRO A 57 13.04 10.66 -7.14
C PRO A 57 14.53 10.99 -7.02
N LYS A 58 15.09 10.72 -5.83
CA LYS A 58 16.55 10.74 -5.64
C LYS A 58 17.13 9.89 -6.76
N PRO A 59 18.11 10.39 -7.56
CA PRO A 59 18.61 9.66 -8.70
C PRO A 59 18.93 8.24 -8.22
N PRO A 60 18.26 7.22 -8.77
CA PRO A 60 18.40 5.89 -8.26
C PRO A 60 19.88 5.54 -8.30
N ALA A 61 20.40 4.90 -7.26
CA ALA A 61 21.70 4.26 -7.31
C ALA A 61 21.64 3.29 -8.50
N LYS A 62 22.14 3.73 -9.67
CA LYS A 62 21.97 3.14 -11.01
C LYS A 62 20.99 1.96 -11.06
N ARG A 63 19.68 2.22 -10.84
CA ARG A 63 18.64 1.23 -11.13
C ARG A 63 18.47 1.31 -12.64
N GLY A 64 18.92 0.28 -13.35
CA GLY A 64 19.12 0.34 -14.80
C GLY A 64 17.84 0.45 -15.63
N ASN A 65 16.65 0.45 -15.02
CA ASN A 65 15.39 0.28 -15.72
C ASN A 65 14.24 1.13 -15.14
N VAL A 66 13.26 1.49 -15.97
CA VAL A 66 12.18 2.47 -15.65
C VAL A 66 11.31 1.98 -14.49
N CYS A 67 11.03 0.68 -14.41
CA CYS A 67 10.25 0.11 -13.32
C CYS A 67 11.02 0.02 -12.00
N GLY A 68 12.32 0.33 -12.01
CA GLY A 68 13.15 0.46 -10.81
C GLY A 68 13.43 -0.86 -10.08
N LEU A 69 13.47 -1.98 -10.81
CA LEU A 69 13.69 -3.30 -10.24
C LEU A 69 15.06 -3.39 -9.54
N GLN A 70 15.12 -4.14 -8.43
CA GLN A 70 16.38 -4.40 -7.72
C GLN A 70 17.37 -5.25 -8.52
N SER A 71 16.86 -6.16 -9.36
CA SER A 71 17.65 -7.07 -10.20
C SER A 71 16.93 -7.34 -11.52
N PRO A 72 17.65 -7.57 -12.63
CA PRO A 72 17.04 -7.94 -13.90
C PRO A 72 16.32 -9.29 -13.81
N CYS A 73 15.26 -9.45 -14.60
CA CYS A 73 14.54 -10.71 -14.68
C CYS A 73 15.31 -11.77 -15.49
N PRO A 74 15.09 -13.07 -15.22
CA PRO A 74 15.60 -14.14 -16.07
C PRO A 74 15.08 -14.02 -17.52
N PRO A 75 15.72 -14.68 -18.49
CA PRO A 75 15.20 -14.77 -19.86
C PRO A 75 13.76 -15.31 -19.88
N HIS A 76 12.98 -14.90 -20.89
CA HIS A 76 11.58 -15.30 -21.07
C HIS A 76 10.66 -14.94 -19.89
N HIS A 77 10.94 -13.80 -19.24
CA HIS A 77 10.10 -13.25 -18.19
C HIS A 77 9.84 -11.79 -18.45
N PHE A 78 8.62 -11.37 -18.14
CA PHE A 78 8.25 -9.97 -18.07
C PHE A 78 8.52 -9.41 -16.68
N SER A 79 9.11 -8.22 -16.61
CA SER A 79 9.30 -7.51 -15.35
C SER A 79 8.04 -6.72 -14.99
N PHE A 80 7.75 -6.59 -13.70
CA PHE A 80 6.70 -5.70 -13.22
C PHE A 80 7.07 -5.06 -11.90
N SER A 81 6.51 -3.88 -11.65
CA SER A 81 6.44 -3.27 -10.33
C SER A 81 5.08 -2.61 -10.11
N ILE A 82 4.58 -2.68 -8.87
CA ILE A 82 3.31 -2.12 -8.44
C ILE A 82 3.54 -1.38 -7.12
N ASP A 83 3.22 -0.11 -7.11
CA ASP A 83 2.98 0.66 -5.89
C ASP A 83 1.46 0.85 -5.74
N SER A 84 0.89 0.49 -4.59
CA SER A 84 -0.52 0.79 -4.31
C SER A 84 -0.75 2.29 -4.09
N GLY A 85 -2.00 2.71 -3.98
CA GLY A 85 -2.29 4.08 -3.54
C GLY A 85 -1.87 4.29 -2.08
N ALA A 86 -1.53 5.53 -1.73
CA ALA A 86 -1.27 5.97 -0.37
C ALA A 86 -2.43 6.87 0.12
N GLY A 87 -3.22 6.34 1.05
CA GLY A 87 -4.40 7.02 1.55
C GLY A 87 -5.37 7.41 0.44
N ASN A 88 -5.75 8.69 0.42
CA ASN A 88 -6.63 9.32 -0.57
C ASN A 88 -5.91 10.36 -1.45
N PHE A 89 -4.61 10.55 -1.27
CA PHE A 89 -3.87 11.70 -1.83
C PHE A 89 -2.87 11.29 -2.92
N LEU A 90 -2.41 10.04 -2.95
CA LEU A 90 -1.47 9.55 -3.98
C LEU A 90 -2.02 8.26 -4.60
N GLY A 91 -2.24 8.30 -5.92
CA GLY A 91 -2.70 7.15 -6.69
C GLY A 91 -1.60 6.11 -6.92
N PRO A 92 -1.98 4.89 -7.30
CA PRO A 92 -1.05 3.78 -7.51
C PRO A 92 -0.19 3.99 -8.76
N THR A 93 0.89 3.23 -8.85
CA THR A 93 1.73 3.11 -10.05
C THR A 93 1.83 1.64 -10.45
N LEU A 94 1.48 1.31 -11.70
CA LEU A 94 1.66 -0.01 -12.29
C LEU A 94 2.66 0.12 -13.44
N CYS A 95 3.78 -0.59 -13.35
CA CYS A 95 4.83 -0.61 -14.35
C CYS A 95 5.09 -2.03 -14.82
N PHE A 96 5.25 -2.21 -16.13
CA PHE A 96 5.44 -3.51 -16.77
C PHE A 96 6.46 -3.39 -17.90
N ASN A 97 7.50 -4.23 -17.91
CA ASN A 97 8.58 -4.20 -18.90
C ASN A 97 9.13 -2.77 -19.17
N ASP A 98 9.40 -2.04 -18.09
CA ASP A 98 9.93 -0.67 -18.16
C ASP A 98 9.00 0.36 -18.81
N GLU A 99 7.71 0.04 -18.89
CA GLU A 99 6.65 0.96 -19.29
C GLU A 99 5.68 1.19 -18.13
N ILE A 100 5.46 2.46 -17.77
CA ILE A 100 4.45 2.84 -16.78
C ILE A 100 3.08 2.75 -17.46
N LEU A 101 2.25 1.78 -17.06
CA LEU A 101 0.92 1.57 -17.62
C LEU A 101 -0.14 2.45 -16.94
N MET A 102 -0.01 2.63 -15.62
CA MET A 102 -0.91 3.47 -14.84
C MET A 102 -0.13 4.27 -13.81
N SER A 103 -0.43 5.56 -13.66
CA SER A 103 0.10 6.40 -12.57
C SER A 103 -0.71 7.67 -12.38
N THR A 104 -0.48 8.35 -11.25
CA THR A 104 -1.02 9.70 -11.00
C THR A 104 -0.57 10.70 -12.09
N VAL A 105 0.68 10.58 -12.58
CA VAL A 105 1.24 11.48 -13.60
C VAL A 105 0.59 11.26 -14.96
N LEU A 106 0.20 10.02 -15.29
CA LEU A 106 -0.53 9.70 -16.51
C LEU A 106 -2.03 10.08 -16.45
N ASN A 107 -2.50 10.56 -15.30
CA ASN A 107 -3.90 10.94 -15.07
C ASN A 107 -4.90 9.83 -15.47
N ASN A 108 -4.54 8.57 -15.24
CA ASN A 108 -5.35 7.40 -15.62
C ASN A 108 -5.63 6.46 -14.44
N VAL A 109 -5.53 6.97 -13.21
CA VAL A 109 -5.81 6.26 -11.96
C VAL A 109 -6.94 6.94 -11.19
N GLY A 110 -7.67 6.16 -10.39
CA GLY A 110 -8.78 6.67 -9.59
C GLY A 110 -9.03 5.86 -8.33
N PHE A 111 -9.91 6.37 -7.45
CA PHE A 111 -10.29 5.68 -6.23
C PHE A 111 -10.90 4.30 -6.53
N GLY A 112 -10.66 3.35 -5.64
CA GLY A 112 -11.11 1.97 -5.73
C GLY A 112 -10.03 1.04 -6.25
N ILE A 113 -10.36 0.25 -7.28
CA ILE A 113 -9.49 -0.77 -7.85
C ILE A 113 -9.03 -0.31 -9.23
N ASN A 114 -7.70 -0.23 -9.42
CA ASN A 114 -7.06 0.15 -10.68
C ASN A 114 -6.50 -1.11 -11.34
N ILE A 115 -6.80 -1.35 -12.62
CA ILE A 115 -6.50 -2.61 -13.32
C ILE A 115 -5.83 -2.32 -14.67
N ALA A 116 -4.70 -2.96 -14.91
CA ALA A 116 -4.07 -3.04 -16.22
C ALA A 116 -4.15 -4.48 -16.76
N LEU A 117 -4.57 -4.61 -18.02
CA LEU A 117 -4.61 -5.87 -18.74
C LEU A 117 -3.46 -5.92 -19.74
N VAL A 118 -2.68 -6.99 -19.72
CA VAL A 118 -1.52 -7.19 -20.59
C VAL A 118 -1.62 -8.54 -21.28
N ASN A 119 -1.27 -8.61 -22.55
CA ASN A 119 -1.20 -9.87 -23.27
C ASN A 119 -0.03 -10.72 -22.73
N GLY A 120 -0.33 -11.90 -22.18
CA GLY A 120 0.68 -12.75 -21.53
C GLY A 120 1.66 -13.46 -22.47
N THR A 121 1.53 -13.27 -23.78
CA THR A 121 2.48 -13.78 -24.79
C THR A 121 3.31 -12.65 -25.40
N SER A 122 2.68 -11.55 -25.81
CA SER A 122 3.40 -10.43 -26.44
C SER A 122 3.92 -9.38 -25.46
N GLY A 123 3.45 -9.40 -24.21
CA GLY A 123 3.76 -8.37 -23.22
C GLY A 123 3.12 -7.01 -23.51
N LYS A 124 2.30 -6.88 -24.57
CA LYS A 124 1.66 -5.62 -24.94
C LYS A 124 0.45 -5.33 -24.04
N MET A 125 0.35 -4.09 -23.57
CA MET A 125 -0.84 -3.58 -22.90
C MET A 125 -2.07 -3.72 -23.81
N ILE A 126 -3.16 -4.22 -23.24
CA ILE A 126 -4.45 -4.36 -23.90
C ILE A 126 -5.32 -3.15 -23.56
N THR A 127 -5.49 -2.87 -22.27
CA THR A 127 -6.28 -1.73 -21.77
C THR A 127 -5.98 -1.51 -20.29
N THR A 128 -6.25 -0.30 -19.83
CA THR A 128 -6.28 0.06 -18.41
C THR A 128 -7.65 0.61 -18.04
N SER A 129 -8.04 0.45 -16.77
CA SER A 129 -9.27 1.04 -16.24
C SER A 129 -9.21 1.10 -14.72
N TYR A 130 -10.05 1.92 -14.11
CA TYR A 130 -10.25 1.94 -12.67
C TYR A 130 -11.73 1.93 -12.33
N PHE A 131 -12.06 1.33 -11.19
CA PHE A 131 -13.42 1.14 -10.73
C PHE A 131 -13.56 1.64 -9.31
N ASN A 132 -14.43 2.62 -9.11
CA ASN A 132 -14.67 3.21 -7.80
C ASN A 132 -15.52 2.29 -6.93
N THR A 133 -14.83 1.44 -6.16
CA THR A 133 -15.42 0.49 -5.20
C THR A 133 -15.79 1.12 -3.85
N PHE A 134 -15.80 2.46 -3.74
CA PHE A 134 -16.25 3.17 -2.55
C PHE A 134 -17.69 3.69 -2.70
N ASN A 135 -17.94 4.46 -3.76
CA ASN A 135 -19.24 5.07 -4.03
C ASN A 135 -19.70 4.93 -5.49
N GLY A 136 -18.96 4.20 -6.34
CA GLY A 136 -19.34 3.91 -7.71
C GLY A 136 -20.25 2.69 -7.86
N ASP A 137 -20.68 2.48 -9.11
CA ASP A 137 -21.42 1.29 -9.54
C ASP A 137 -20.46 0.10 -9.79
N ASP A 138 -20.94 -1.11 -9.53
CA ASP A 138 -20.16 -2.34 -9.61
C ASP A 138 -20.32 -3.08 -10.94
N ALA A 139 -21.36 -2.76 -11.74
CA ALA A 139 -21.64 -3.44 -13.00
C ALA A 139 -20.51 -3.24 -14.02
N GLY A 140 -19.93 -2.04 -14.07
CA GLY A 140 -18.80 -1.72 -14.94
C GLY A 140 -17.59 -2.63 -14.69
N MET A 141 -17.24 -2.85 -13.41
CA MET A 141 -16.11 -3.71 -13.05
C MET A 141 -16.38 -5.17 -13.39
N VAL A 142 -17.59 -5.67 -13.11
CA VAL A 142 -17.97 -7.05 -13.42
C VAL A 142 -17.91 -7.31 -14.92
N ASN A 143 -18.44 -6.39 -15.73
CA ASN A 143 -18.39 -6.50 -17.20
C ASN A 143 -16.95 -6.46 -17.72
N PHE A 144 -16.11 -5.58 -17.17
CA PHE A 144 -14.70 -5.52 -17.50
C PHE A 144 -13.98 -6.83 -17.19
N LEU A 145 -14.16 -7.38 -15.99
CA LEU A 145 -13.54 -8.65 -15.57
C LEU A 145 -14.03 -9.86 -16.39
N ARG A 146 -15.31 -9.87 -16.80
CA ARG A 146 -15.85 -10.91 -17.70
C ARG A 146 -15.26 -10.84 -19.11
N SER A 147 -14.90 -9.65 -19.57
CA SER A 147 -14.32 -9.46 -20.91
C SER A 147 -12.86 -9.95 -21.03
N VAL A 148 -12.20 -10.20 -19.90
CA VAL A 148 -10.81 -10.65 -19.85
C VAL A 148 -10.67 -12.03 -20.49
N ARG A 149 -9.90 -12.08 -21.59
CA ARG A 149 -9.64 -13.30 -22.36
C ARG A 149 -8.58 -14.18 -21.68
N HIS A 150 -8.70 -15.49 -21.86
CA HIS A 150 -7.62 -16.43 -21.52
C HIS A 150 -6.29 -15.99 -22.11
N GLY A 151 -5.19 -16.17 -21.37
CA GLY A 151 -3.88 -15.66 -21.80
C GLY A 151 -3.51 -14.32 -21.18
N THR A 152 -4.49 -13.51 -20.77
CA THR A 152 -4.27 -12.15 -20.25
C THR A 152 -3.68 -12.16 -18.84
N ILE A 153 -2.61 -11.38 -18.64
CA ILE A 153 -2.08 -10.97 -17.33
C ILE A 153 -2.94 -9.82 -16.81
N VAL A 154 -3.31 -9.87 -15.53
CA VAL A 154 -4.12 -8.86 -14.86
C VAL A 154 -3.30 -8.28 -13.72
N MET A 155 -2.87 -7.03 -13.83
CA MET A 155 -2.21 -6.29 -12.77
C MET A 155 -3.21 -5.36 -12.08
N LEU A 156 -3.14 -5.27 -10.76
CA LEU A 156 -4.11 -4.55 -9.96
C LEU A 156 -3.47 -3.84 -8.78
N ALA A 157 -3.91 -2.62 -8.52
CA ALA A 157 -3.59 -1.90 -7.29
C ALA A 157 -4.82 -1.18 -6.70
N SER A 158 -4.95 -1.21 -5.37
CA SER A 158 -5.97 -0.46 -4.65
C SER A 158 -5.59 1.02 -4.47
N PHE A 159 -6.58 1.90 -4.47
CA PHE A 159 -6.44 3.30 -4.07
C PHE A 159 -7.64 3.70 -3.21
N HIS A 160 -7.42 4.36 -2.07
CA HIS A 160 -8.48 4.79 -1.15
C HIS A 160 -9.30 3.66 -0.53
N ASP A 161 -10.19 2.99 -1.25
CA ASP A 161 -11.03 1.93 -0.68
C ASP A 161 -11.39 0.86 -1.72
N PRO A 162 -10.80 -0.34 -1.67
CA PRO A 162 -11.04 -1.38 -2.66
C PRO A 162 -12.28 -2.25 -2.40
N ALA A 163 -13.05 -2.02 -1.33
CA ALA A 163 -13.89 -3.09 -0.76
C ALA A 163 -15.34 -2.72 -0.44
N THR A 164 -15.65 -1.45 -0.15
CA THR A 164 -16.95 -1.02 0.40
C THR A 164 -18.13 -1.45 -0.47
N ARG A 165 -17.99 -1.31 -1.78
CA ARG A 165 -18.98 -1.72 -2.80
C ARG A 165 -18.51 -2.87 -3.67
N LEU A 166 -17.44 -3.57 -3.27
CA LEU A 166 -16.95 -4.71 -4.03
C LEU A 166 -17.89 -5.91 -3.80
N ASN A 167 -18.74 -6.20 -4.79
CA ASN A 167 -19.77 -7.24 -4.69
C ASN A 167 -19.22 -8.68 -4.79
N THR A 168 -20.09 -9.65 -4.54
CA THR A 168 -19.73 -11.08 -4.53
C THR A 168 -19.28 -11.60 -5.89
N THR A 169 -19.89 -11.12 -6.99
CA THR A 169 -19.52 -11.53 -8.36
C THR A 169 -18.12 -11.03 -8.73
N ALA A 170 -17.80 -9.76 -8.46
CA ALA A 170 -16.47 -9.20 -8.70
C ALA A 170 -15.41 -9.92 -7.86
N ARG A 171 -15.70 -10.21 -6.59
CA ARG A 171 -14.80 -10.99 -5.72
C ARG A 171 -14.54 -12.38 -6.28
N GLN A 172 -15.57 -13.06 -6.78
CA GLN A 172 -15.44 -14.38 -7.39
C GLN A 172 -14.58 -14.32 -8.67
N LEU A 173 -14.83 -13.35 -9.55
CA LEU A 173 -14.05 -13.16 -10.77
C LEU A 173 -12.57 -12.87 -10.47
N LEU A 174 -12.29 -12.03 -9.45
CA LEU A 174 -10.91 -11.78 -9.00
C LEU A 174 -10.25 -13.03 -8.41
N THR A 175 -11.00 -13.86 -7.67
CA THR A 175 -10.50 -15.15 -7.19
C THR A 175 -10.17 -16.11 -8.34
N GLU A 176 -10.98 -16.14 -9.41
CA GLU A 176 -10.69 -16.93 -10.62
C GLU A 176 -9.45 -16.47 -11.38
N LEU A 177 -9.01 -15.22 -11.18
CA LEU A 177 -7.74 -14.71 -11.70
C LEU A 177 -6.54 -15.11 -10.84
N GLY A 178 -6.76 -15.83 -9.73
CA GLY A 178 -5.72 -16.36 -8.84
C GLY A 178 -5.62 -15.65 -7.50
N SER A 179 -6.51 -14.72 -7.17
CA SER A 179 -6.46 -14.00 -5.89
C SER A 179 -6.94 -14.86 -4.72
N SER A 180 -6.13 -14.87 -3.66
CA SER A 180 -6.47 -15.46 -2.35
C SER A 180 -7.15 -14.46 -1.42
N VAL A 181 -6.98 -13.16 -1.66
CA VAL A 181 -7.43 -12.08 -0.76
C VAL A 181 -8.74 -11.44 -1.22
N ALA A 182 -9.14 -11.55 -2.50
CA ALA A 182 -10.30 -10.85 -3.06
C ALA A 182 -11.60 -11.04 -2.24
N ARG A 183 -11.85 -12.26 -1.72
CA ARG A 183 -13.02 -12.55 -0.87
C ARG A 183 -12.90 -12.01 0.56
N LEU A 184 -11.68 -11.67 0.99
CA LEU A 184 -11.35 -11.23 2.35
C LEU A 184 -11.17 -9.71 2.45
N LEU A 185 -11.05 -9.00 1.32
CA LEU A 185 -10.83 -7.55 1.28
C LEU A 185 -11.86 -6.79 2.11
N LYS A 186 -11.35 -5.92 2.98
CA LYS A 186 -12.12 -5.02 3.83
C LYS A 186 -11.87 -3.57 3.47
N ARG A 187 -12.74 -2.71 4.00
CA ARG A 187 -12.72 -1.26 3.84
C ARG A 187 -11.31 -0.71 4.10
N ARG A 188 -10.79 0.07 3.15
CA ARG A 188 -9.46 0.74 3.14
C ARG A 188 -8.25 -0.18 3.24
N ASP A 189 -8.39 -1.49 3.03
CA ASP A 189 -7.21 -2.35 2.91
C ASP A 189 -6.33 -1.89 1.73
N SER A 190 -5.00 -1.97 1.88
CA SER A 190 -4.09 -1.84 0.73
C SER A 190 -3.94 -3.22 0.08
N TRP A 191 -3.99 -3.27 -1.24
CA TRP A 191 -3.90 -4.49 -2.01
C TRP A 191 -3.17 -4.25 -3.34
N ALA A 192 -2.21 -5.12 -3.65
CA ALA A 192 -1.50 -5.18 -4.91
C ALA A 192 -1.50 -6.64 -5.38
N PHE A 193 -1.83 -6.86 -6.65
CA PHE A 193 -2.05 -8.21 -7.18
C PHE A 193 -1.65 -8.30 -8.64
N VAL A 194 -1.00 -9.39 -9.00
CA VAL A 194 -0.84 -9.80 -10.40
C VAL A 194 -1.41 -11.21 -10.54
N GLY A 195 -2.39 -11.37 -11.41
CA GLY A 195 -3.01 -12.65 -11.74
C GLY A 195 -3.03 -12.91 -13.24
N ALA A 196 -3.72 -13.96 -13.65
CA ALA A 196 -3.94 -14.22 -15.07
C ALA A 196 -5.25 -14.96 -15.31
N LYS A 197 -5.92 -14.66 -16.42
CA LYS A 197 -7.08 -15.46 -16.84
C LYS A 197 -6.62 -16.85 -17.28
N GLY A 198 -7.27 -17.87 -16.71
CA GLY A 198 -6.92 -19.27 -16.91
C GLY A 198 -5.69 -19.73 -16.12
N ILE A 199 -5.30 -19.02 -15.06
CA ILE A 199 -4.29 -19.53 -14.11
C ILE A 199 -4.82 -20.80 -13.41
N ARG A 200 -3.92 -21.74 -13.12
CA ARG A 200 -4.23 -22.91 -12.30
C ARG A 200 -3.74 -22.65 -10.88
N GLY A 201 -4.65 -22.45 -9.95
CA GLY A 201 -4.33 -22.18 -8.54
C GLY A 201 -4.17 -20.70 -8.23
N LYS A 202 -3.48 -20.41 -7.12
CA LYS A 202 -3.26 -19.05 -6.60
C LYS A 202 -2.07 -18.40 -7.28
N SER A 203 -2.12 -17.10 -7.48
CA SER A 203 -0.96 -16.34 -7.93
C SER A 203 0.09 -16.23 -6.83
N PRO A 204 1.40 -16.33 -7.15
CA PRO A 204 2.46 -16.00 -6.20
C PRO A 204 2.63 -14.48 -5.98
N PHE A 205 2.01 -13.65 -6.81
CA PHE A 205 2.17 -12.20 -6.81
C PHE A 205 0.94 -11.51 -6.20
N GLU A 206 0.83 -11.58 -4.87
CA GLU A 206 -0.25 -10.92 -4.14
C GLU A 206 0.26 -10.38 -2.81
N MET A 207 0.05 -9.08 -2.56
CA MET A 207 0.32 -8.41 -1.30
C MET A 207 -0.94 -7.75 -0.77
N HIS A 208 -1.16 -7.85 0.53
CA HIS A 208 -2.32 -7.27 1.22
C HIS A 208 -1.91 -6.74 2.59
N LEU A 209 -2.42 -5.56 2.92
CA LEU A 209 -2.27 -4.96 4.24
C LEU A 209 -3.63 -4.48 4.73
N ARG A 210 -4.09 -5.07 5.84
CA ARG A 210 -5.39 -4.77 6.42
C ARG A 210 -5.40 -3.40 7.08
N SER A 211 -6.46 -2.63 6.88
CA SER A 211 -6.68 -1.37 7.60
C SER A 211 -7.05 -1.65 9.06
N ILE A 212 -6.24 -1.15 9.98
CA ILE A 212 -6.46 -1.22 11.42
C ILE A 212 -6.24 0.19 11.97
N PRO A 213 -7.29 0.92 12.43
CA PRO A 213 -7.19 2.35 12.75
C PRO A 213 -6.00 2.74 13.63
N LYS A 214 -5.69 1.94 14.66
CA LYS A 214 -4.58 2.19 15.59
C LYS A 214 -3.18 1.84 15.05
N LYS A 215 -3.08 1.10 13.94
CA LYS A 215 -1.81 0.65 13.32
C LYS A 215 -1.54 1.28 11.96
N ASN A 216 -2.50 2.05 11.44
CA ASN A 216 -2.44 2.65 10.13
C ASN A 216 -1.35 3.74 10.09
N LEU A 217 -0.55 3.74 9.02
CA LEU A 217 0.49 4.75 8.81
C LEU A 217 -0.10 6.12 8.46
N TYR A 218 -1.15 6.12 7.64
CA TYR A 218 -1.91 7.31 7.28
C TYR A 218 -3.20 7.39 8.11
N GLU A 219 -3.88 8.53 8.07
CA GLU A 219 -5.11 8.74 8.83
C GLU A 219 -6.22 7.79 8.38
N ASN A 220 -6.37 6.64 9.05
CA ASN A 220 -7.29 5.56 8.71
C ASN A 220 -6.97 4.72 7.46
N TRP A 221 -5.79 4.90 6.85
CA TRP A 221 -5.31 4.03 5.77
C TRP A 221 -3.98 3.36 6.14
N PRO A 222 -3.81 2.07 5.82
CA PRO A 222 -2.54 1.38 5.99
C PRO A 222 -1.48 1.95 5.03
N GLU A 223 -0.23 1.55 5.23
CA GLU A 223 0.88 1.94 4.36
C GLU A 223 0.67 1.47 2.91
N MET A 224 1.29 2.19 1.98
CA MET A 224 1.39 1.80 0.58
C MET A 224 2.17 0.49 0.43
N LEU A 225 1.67 -0.42 -0.41
CA LEU A 225 2.38 -1.66 -0.76
C LEU A 225 3.27 -1.42 -1.96
N GLN A 226 4.47 -2.00 -1.93
CA GLN A 226 5.39 -2.05 -3.07
C GLN A 226 5.68 -3.52 -3.38
N MET A 227 5.32 -3.95 -4.59
CA MET A 227 5.51 -5.32 -5.06
C MET A 227 6.19 -5.30 -6.41
N GLU A 228 7.29 -6.03 -6.56
CA GLU A 228 8.00 -6.20 -7.82
C GLU A 228 8.22 -7.69 -8.10
N GLY A 229 8.43 -8.05 -9.36
CA GLY A 229 8.72 -9.43 -9.71
C GLY A 229 8.87 -9.68 -11.20
N CYS A 230 8.99 -10.96 -11.54
CA CYS A 230 9.20 -11.46 -12.89
C CYS A 230 8.12 -12.50 -13.21
N ILE A 231 7.30 -12.24 -14.23
CA ILE A 231 6.22 -13.13 -14.66
C ILE A 231 6.75 -13.98 -15.83
N PRO A 232 6.71 -15.31 -15.77
CA PRO A 232 7.10 -16.15 -16.91
C PRO A 232 6.23 -15.84 -18.14
N GLU A 233 6.87 -15.69 -19.29
CA GLU A 233 6.17 -15.60 -20.58
C GLU A 233 5.34 -16.87 -20.81
N ARG A 234 4.10 -16.75 -21.29
CA ARG A 234 3.33 -17.93 -21.69
C ARG A 234 3.92 -18.50 -22.98
N THR A 235 4.65 -19.61 -22.86
CA THR A 235 4.99 -20.46 -24.01
C THR A 235 3.75 -21.23 -24.44
N TRP A 236 3.23 -20.95 -25.63
CA TRP A 236 2.16 -21.76 -26.21
C TRP A 236 2.70 -23.17 -26.52
N PRO A 237 1.95 -24.26 -26.24
CA PRO A 237 2.30 -25.59 -26.75
C PRO A 237 2.12 -25.59 -28.27
N GLY A 238 3.17 -25.20 -28.98
CA GLY A 238 3.26 -25.08 -30.43
C GLY A 238 4.62 -24.63 -30.93
N HIS A 239 5.48 -24.08 -30.05
CA HIS A 239 6.92 -24.05 -30.29
C HIS A 239 7.58 -25.22 -29.55
N LYS A 240 8.02 -26.23 -30.32
CA LYS A 240 8.81 -27.33 -29.79
C LYS A 240 10.13 -26.77 -29.23
N ASN A 241 10.48 -27.29 -28.05
CA ASN A 241 11.78 -27.29 -27.39
C ASN A 241 12.24 -25.99 -26.72
N VAL A 242 11.81 -25.80 -25.47
CA VAL A 242 12.76 -25.50 -24.40
C VAL A 242 12.53 -26.54 -23.30
N THR A 243 13.46 -27.47 -23.18
CA THR A 243 13.54 -28.40 -22.06
C THR A 243 13.67 -27.59 -20.78
N SER A 244 12.62 -27.60 -19.97
CA SER A 244 12.64 -27.09 -18.60
C SER A 244 13.71 -27.84 -17.79
N PRO A 245 14.66 -27.16 -17.13
CA PRO A 245 15.51 -27.80 -16.13
C PRO A 245 14.65 -28.28 -14.96
N PRO A 246 14.97 -29.43 -14.35
CA PRO A 246 14.23 -29.92 -13.21
C PRO A 246 14.57 -29.10 -11.96
N HIS A 247 13.53 -28.66 -11.26
CA HIS A 247 13.55 -28.12 -9.89
C HIS A 247 14.36 -26.84 -9.65
N ALA A 248 13.70 -25.70 -9.78
CA ALA A 248 14.04 -24.51 -9.00
C ALA A 248 13.07 -24.40 -7.82
N GLU A 249 13.61 -24.48 -6.61
CA GLU A 249 12.92 -24.14 -5.36
C GLU A 249 12.25 -22.76 -5.44
N PRO A 250 11.14 -22.55 -4.70
CA PRO A 250 10.53 -21.23 -4.61
C PRO A 250 11.49 -20.27 -3.91
N ALA A 251 11.99 -19.27 -4.64
CA ALA A 251 12.71 -18.16 -4.05
C ALA A 251 11.80 -17.44 -3.04
N MET A 252 12.21 -17.51 -1.78
CA MET A 252 11.55 -16.94 -0.61
C MET A 252 11.20 -15.45 -0.75
N GLY A 253 9.95 -15.14 -0.40
CA GLY A 253 9.66 -14.18 0.66
C GLY A 253 9.55 -12.71 0.26
N ALA A 254 8.31 -12.24 0.15
CA ALA A 254 7.96 -10.84 0.36
C ALA A 254 8.63 -10.29 1.63
N LYS A 255 9.65 -9.44 1.48
CA LYS A 255 10.28 -8.76 2.62
C LYS A 255 9.37 -7.63 3.10
N HIS A 256 8.73 -7.86 4.25
CA HIS A 256 8.15 -6.79 5.05
C HIS A 256 9.29 -5.97 5.68
N ARG A 257 9.50 -4.74 5.22
CA ARG A 257 10.56 -3.86 5.73
C ARG A 257 10.18 -3.33 7.11
N ARG A 258 10.51 -4.07 8.18
CA ARG A 258 10.56 -3.51 9.54
C ARG A 258 11.78 -2.59 9.64
N ASN A 259 11.56 -1.29 9.82
CA ASN A 259 12.61 -0.38 10.26
C ASN A 259 13.03 -0.75 11.68
N VAL A 260 14.19 -1.39 11.83
CA VAL A 260 14.87 -1.53 13.11
C VAL A 260 15.71 -0.27 13.29
N THR A 261 15.31 0.57 14.23
CA THR A 261 16.15 1.63 14.80
C THR A 261 17.33 0.96 15.51
N ALA A 262 18.54 1.16 15.00
CA ALA A 262 19.76 0.82 15.71
C ALA A 262 19.98 1.86 16.81
N ASN A 263 19.88 1.43 18.07
CA ASN A 263 20.51 2.13 19.19
C ASN A 263 22.01 1.89 19.08
N VAL A 264 22.77 2.96 18.96
CA VAL A 264 24.22 2.99 19.21
C VAL A 264 24.38 3.40 20.68
N PRO A 265 25.04 2.62 21.54
CA PRO A 265 25.53 3.14 22.81
C PRO A 265 26.90 3.78 22.59
N ASP A 266 26.98 5.10 22.70
CA ASP A 266 28.25 5.77 22.93
C ASP A 266 28.66 5.53 24.38
N GLY A 267 29.83 4.93 24.57
CA GLY A 267 30.49 4.83 25.86
C GLY A 267 31.25 6.11 26.18
N ALA A 268 30.99 6.66 27.37
CA ALA A 268 31.92 7.32 28.27
C ALA A 268 31.31 7.31 29.67
#